data_AF-A0A1V6E8J9-F1
#
_entry.id   AF-A0A1V6E8J9-F1
#
_cell.length_a   1.000
_cell.length_b   1.000
_cell.length_c   1.000
_cell.angle_alpha   90.00
_cell.angle_beta   90.00
_cell.angle_gamma   90.00
#
_symmetry.space_group_name_H-M   'P 1'
#
loop_
_entity.id
_entity.type
_entity.pdbx_description
1 polymer ?
#
loop_
_entity_poly.entity_id
_entity_poly.type
_entity_poly.pdbx_seq_one_letter_code
_entity_poly.pdbx_strand_id
1 'polypeptide(L)'
;MPILFLMPIMSIAILSFDSYKVGIVYTTNIPYLLMMSIHQVHSTIDCTPSLAFEKAHEEHKSLFRSFHLPPQKTLDDIFCLHFSRRVDAYHRISLNNLQFQIHKAPLREEVDIHAVPDKSKDYALLRIWYKDILCDEYRVLSSDIVHF
;
A
#
# COMPACT_ATOMS: atom_id res chain seq x y z
N MET A 1 -1.10 24.18 32.79
CA MET A 1 -2.03 23.27 32.09
C MET A 1 -1.23 22.50 31.07
N PRO A 2 -1.12 21.16 31.15
CA PRO A 2 -0.35 20.40 30.17
C PRO A 2 -1.20 20.22 28.91
N ILE A 3 -0.65 20.67 27.79
CA ILE A 3 -1.21 20.46 26.45
C ILE A 3 -0.88 19.01 26.08
N LEU A 4 -1.91 18.17 25.98
CA LEU A 4 -1.78 16.82 25.44
C LEU A 4 -1.33 16.93 23.98
N PHE A 5 -0.11 16.45 23.69
CA PHE A 5 0.32 16.15 22.34
C PHE A 5 -0.48 14.94 21.84
N LEU A 6 -1.51 15.19 21.03
CA LEU A 6 -2.18 14.14 20.27
C LEU A 6 -1.23 13.76 19.13
N MET A 7 -0.67 12.55 19.16
CA MET A 7 0.16 12.02 18.08
C MET A 7 -0.70 11.89 16.81
N PRO A 8 -0.23 12.34 15.63
CA PRO A 8 -0.97 12.15 14.39
C PRO A 8 -0.87 10.68 13.96
N ILE A 9 -2.02 10.01 13.99
CA ILE A 9 -2.23 8.66 13.47
C ILE A 9 -1.87 8.66 11.98
N MET A 10 -0.95 7.79 11.58
CA MET A 10 -0.57 7.58 10.18
C MET A 10 -1.80 7.23 9.35
N SER A 11 -2.33 8.20 8.60
CA SER A 11 -3.44 7.97 7.67
C SER A 11 -2.88 7.66 6.29
N ILE A 12 -3.11 6.43 5.82
CA ILE A 12 -2.79 5.99 4.46
C ILE A 12 -3.91 6.48 3.53
N ALA A 13 -3.63 7.48 2.69
CA ALA A 13 -4.53 7.87 1.61
C ALA A 13 -4.05 7.31 0.27
N ILE A 14 -4.89 6.46 -0.32
CA ILE A 14 -4.74 6.02 -1.71
C ILE A 14 -5.40 7.11 -2.57
N LEU A 15 -4.59 7.94 -3.25
CA LEU A 15 -5.09 8.88 -4.25
C LEU A 15 -5.32 8.09 -5.55
N SER A 16 -6.59 7.88 -5.89
CA SER A 16 -7.00 7.31 -7.17
C SER A 16 -7.11 8.45 -8.19
N PHE A 17 -6.17 8.48 -9.15
CA PHE A 17 -6.19 9.39 -10.30
C PHE A 17 -6.51 8.56 -11.55
N ASP A 18 -7.80 8.28 -11.74
CA ASP A 18 -8.36 7.50 -12.84
C ASP A 18 -7.78 6.08 -13.07
N SER A 19 -8.55 5.28 -13.82
CA SER A 19 -8.55 3.81 -13.92
C SER A 19 -7.22 3.06 -14.19
N TYR A 20 -6.06 3.72 -14.27
CA TYR A 20 -4.78 3.09 -14.64
C TYR A 20 -3.54 3.62 -13.91
N LYS A 21 -3.64 4.59 -13.00
CA LYS A 21 -2.47 5.15 -12.29
C LYS A 21 -2.76 5.35 -10.81
N VAL A 22 -2.25 4.43 -9.98
CA VAL A 22 -2.27 4.54 -8.52
C VAL A 22 -0.87 4.91 -8.06
N GLY A 23 -0.73 6.09 -7.45
CA GLY A 23 0.49 6.51 -6.76
C GLY A 23 0.24 6.53 -5.26
N ILE A 24 1.02 5.79 -4.47
CA ILE A 24 0.97 5.91 -3.01
C ILE A 24 1.89 7.06 -2.60
N VAL A 25 1.33 8.06 -1.91
CA VAL A 25 2.10 9.10 -1.24
C VAL A 25 1.98 8.89 0.26
N TYR A 26 3.06 8.44 0.89
CA TYR A 26 3.16 8.35 2.34
C TYR A 26 3.51 9.73 2.91
N THR A 27 2.51 10.56 3.18
CA THR A 27 2.72 11.85 3.87
C THR A 27 1.72 12.04 5.00
N THR A 28 2.20 12.54 6.14
CA THR A 28 1.36 12.90 7.30
C THR A 28 0.53 14.16 7.06
N ASN A 29 0.71 14.83 5.91
CA ASN A 29 0.03 16.10 5.60
C ASN A 29 -0.47 16.13 4.15
N ILE A 30 -1.38 15.21 3.83
CA ILE A 30 -2.10 15.13 2.55
C ILE A 30 -2.69 16.47 2.09
N PRO A 31 -3.32 17.31 2.94
CA PRO A 31 -3.87 18.59 2.47
C PRO A 31 -2.78 19.58 2.04
N TYR A 32 -1.60 19.55 2.66
CA TYR A 32 -0.48 20.41 2.25
C TYR A 32 0.11 19.96 0.91
N LEU A 33 0.23 18.65 0.69
CA LEU A 33 0.67 18.10 -0.59
C LEU A 33 -0.32 18.40 -1.72
N LEU A 34 -1.62 18.31 -1.44
CA LEU A 34 -2.67 18.68 -2.38
C LEU A 34 -2.64 20.18 -2.71
N MET A 35 -2.44 21.03 -1.69
CA MET A 35 -2.25 22.47 -1.85
C MET A 35 -1.04 22.77 -2.75
N MET A 36 0.09 22.09 -2.53
CA MET A 36 1.29 22.24 -3.36
C MET A 36 1.10 21.79 -4.81
N SER A 37 0.35 20.71 -5.03
CA SER A 37 0.10 20.19 -6.37
C SER A 37 -0.81 21.09 -7.21
N ILE A 38 -1.89 21.60 -6.59
CA ILE A 38 -2.98 22.27 -7.31
C ILE A 38 -2.85 23.79 -7.29
N HIS A 39 -2.32 24.38 -6.22
CA HIS A 39 -2.36 25.83 -6.00
C HIS A 39 -0.99 26.50 -6.09
N GLN A 40 0.12 25.77 -5.89
CA GLN A 40 1.45 26.38 -5.95
C GLN A 40 1.98 26.41 -7.38
N VAL A 41 2.23 27.62 -7.87
CA VAL A 41 2.88 27.85 -9.16
C VAL A 41 4.37 27.64 -8.99
N HIS A 42 4.96 26.75 -9.78
CA HIS A 42 6.39 26.49 -9.72
C HIS A 42 7.15 27.56 -10.51
N SER A 43 8.13 28.23 -9.89
CA SER A 43 8.87 29.35 -10.52
C SER A 43 9.67 28.99 -11.78
N THR A 44 9.95 27.71 -12.01
CA THR A 44 10.65 27.22 -13.21
C THR A 44 9.70 26.84 -14.35
N ILE A 45 8.46 26.50 -14.04
CA ILE A 45 7.47 25.98 -15.01
C ILE A 45 6.38 27.03 -15.26
N ASP A 46 6.31 28.06 -14.42
CA ASP A 46 5.31 29.13 -14.37
C ASP A 46 3.85 28.62 -14.39
N CYS A 47 3.65 27.36 -14.00
CA CYS A 47 2.37 26.71 -13.85
C CYS A 47 2.39 25.74 -12.67
N THR A 48 1.21 25.22 -12.32
CA THR A 48 1.07 24.25 -11.24
C THR A 48 1.51 22.86 -11.71
N PRO A 49 2.12 22.04 -10.84
CA PRO A 49 2.53 20.69 -11.19
C PRO A 49 1.40 19.82 -11.76
N SER A 50 0.17 19.97 -11.27
CA SER A 50 -0.99 19.24 -11.79
C SER A 50 -1.30 19.60 -13.24
N LEU A 51 -1.31 20.89 -13.58
CA LEU A 51 -1.57 21.38 -14.92
C LEU A 51 -0.44 20.99 -15.89
N ALA A 52 0.82 21.07 -15.44
CA ALA A 52 1.97 20.64 -16.21
C ALA A 52 1.88 19.13 -16.55
N PHE A 53 1.42 18.32 -15.60
CA PHE A 53 1.21 16.89 -15.80
C PHE A 53 0.08 16.59 -16.79
N GLU A 54 -1.07 17.26 -16.67
CA GLU A 54 -2.19 17.13 -17.62
C GLU A 54 -1.75 17.48 -19.04
N LYS A 55 -1.07 18.61 -19.22
CA LYS A 55 -0.53 19.02 -20.51
C LYS A 55 0.48 18.02 -21.08
N ALA A 56 1.39 17.51 -20.25
CA ALA A 56 2.33 16.47 -20.68
C ALA A 56 1.62 15.15 -21.04
N HIS A 57 0.47 14.87 -20.42
CA HIS A 57 -0.35 13.70 -20.74
C HIS A 57 -1.07 13.86 -22.09
N GLU A 58 -1.70 15.01 -22.32
CA GLU A 58 -2.34 15.38 -23.60
C GLU A 58 -1.34 15.41 -24.77
N GLU A 59 -0.14 15.95 -24.53
CA GLU A 59 0.93 15.99 -25.52
C GLU A 59 1.66 14.63 -25.69
N HIS A 60 1.24 13.59 -24.97
CA HIS A 60 1.89 12.27 -24.93
C HIS A 60 3.38 12.29 -24.56
N LYS A 61 3.84 13.34 -23.86
CA LYS A 61 5.22 13.54 -23.36
C LYS A 61 5.37 13.14 -21.90
N SER A 62 4.67 12.10 -21.49
CA SER A 62 4.75 11.57 -20.13
C SER A 62 6.02 10.73 -19.95
N LEU A 63 6.83 11.03 -18.93
CA LEU A 63 7.97 10.21 -18.52
C LEU A 63 7.57 8.90 -17.83
N PHE A 64 6.29 8.75 -17.47
CA PHE A 64 5.79 7.53 -16.87
C PHE A 64 5.67 6.42 -17.92
N ARG A 65 6.29 5.28 -17.60
CA ARG A 65 6.09 4.02 -18.33
C ARG A 65 4.63 3.58 -18.24
N SER A 66 4.13 2.94 -19.29
CA SER A 66 2.88 2.18 -19.23
C SER A 66 2.91 1.19 -18.06
N PHE A 67 1.90 1.27 -17.20
CA PHE A 67 1.75 0.35 -16.08
C PHE A 67 1.33 -1.03 -16.62
N HIS A 68 2.10 -2.06 -16.29
CA HIS A 68 1.79 -3.44 -16.63
C HIS A 68 1.70 -4.25 -15.34
N LEU A 69 0.52 -4.83 -15.10
CA LEU A 69 0.30 -5.71 -13.96
C LEU A 69 1.05 -7.03 -14.19
N PRO A 70 1.81 -7.54 -13.21
CA PRO A 70 2.37 -8.88 -13.31
C PRO A 70 1.23 -9.90 -13.41
N PRO A 71 1.35 -10.98 -14.20
CA PRO A 71 0.24 -11.87 -14.50
C PRO A 71 -0.36 -12.57 -13.27
N GLN A 72 0.42 -12.71 -12.21
CA GLN A 72 0.02 -13.42 -10.99
C GLN A 72 -0.53 -12.48 -9.91
N LYS A 73 -0.18 -11.19 -9.94
CA LYS A 73 -0.48 -10.24 -8.86
C LYS A 73 -1.70 -9.41 -9.21
N THR A 74 -2.52 -9.11 -8.22
CA THR A 74 -3.64 -8.17 -8.35
C THR A 74 -3.19 -6.73 -8.04
N LEU A 75 -4.03 -5.74 -8.31
CA LEU A 75 -3.75 -4.35 -7.89
C LEU A 75 -3.60 -4.25 -6.36
N ASP A 76 -4.40 -4.99 -5.62
CA ASP A 76 -4.36 -5.04 -4.16
C ASP A 76 -3.02 -5.60 -3.66
N ASP A 77 -2.45 -6.59 -4.37
CA ASP A 77 -1.13 -7.15 -4.06
C ASP A 77 0.04 -6.20 -4.34
N ILE A 78 -0.20 -5.12 -5.11
CA ILE A 78 0.81 -4.09 -5.39
C ILE A 78 0.67 -2.94 -4.40
N PHE A 79 -0.56 -2.60 -4.04
CA PHE A 79 -0.90 -1.51 -3.15
C PHE A 79 -1.36 -2.03 -1.78
N CYS A 80 -0.53 -2.88 -1.17
CA CYS A 80 -0.74 -3.45 0.16
C CYS A 80 0.35 -2.99 1.14
N LEU A 81 0.11 -3.25 2.42
CA LEU A 81 1.17 -3.25 3.43
C LEU A 81 2.00 -4.53 3.27
N HIS A 82 3.30 -4.38 3.06
CA HIS A 82 4.24 -5.49 2.85
C HIS A 82 5.03 -5.78 4.12
N PHE A 83 5.08 -7.03 4.54
CA PHE A 83 5.99 -7.48 5.59
C PHE A 83 6.34 -8.95 5.40
N SER A 84 7.51 -9.36 5.90
CA SER A 84 7.99 -10.72 5.78
C SER A 84 7.96 -11.44 7.12
N ARG A 85 7.70 -12.75 7.09
CA ARG A 85 7.77 -13.62 8.27
C ARG A 85 8.38 -14.96 7.90
N ARG A 86 9.10 -15.55 8.85
CA ARG A 86 9.66 -16.89 8.70
C ARG A 86 8.66 -17.95 9.09
N VAL A 87 8.52 -18.97 8.25
CA VAL A 87 7.68 -20.14 8.52
C VAL A 87 8.34 -21.04 9.55
N ASP A 88 7.61 -21.42 10.59
CA ASP A 88 8.09 -22.33 11.63
C ASP A 88 8.18 -23.79 11.13
N ALA A 89 8.79 -24.67 11.92
CA ALA A 89 8.91 -26.11 11.68
C ALA A 89 7.56 -26.84 11.48
N TYR A 90 6.45 -26.21 11.88
CA TYR A 90 5.09 -26.74 11.74
C TYR A 90 4.29 -26.11 10.59
N HIS A 91 4.96 -25.46 9.62
CA HIS A 91 4.29 -24.72 8.55
C HIS A 91 3.34 -23.64 9.09
N ARG A 92 3.75 -22.93 10.13
CA ARG A 92 2.95 -21.85 10.74
C ARG A 92 3.70 -20.53 10.69
N ILE A 93 2.95 -19.45 10.58
CA ILE A 93 3.42 -18.10 10.85
C ILE A 93 2.64 -17.53 12.02
N SER A 94 3.34 -16.79 12.87
CA SER A 94 2.73 -16.01 13.95
C SER A 94 2.71 -14.53 13.57
N LEU A 95 1.54 -13.92 13.73
CA LEU A 95 1.29 -12.50 13.59
C LEU A 95 0.54 -12.06 14.83
N ASN A 96 1.23 -11.36 15.72
CA ASN A 96 0.71 -11.00 17.04
C ASN A 96 0.21 -12.25 17.78
N ASN A 97 -1.09 -12.28 18.12
CA ASN A 97 -1.74 -13.40 18.80
C ASN A 97 -2.34 -14.43 17.84
N LEU A 98 -2.21 -14.22 16.53
CA LEU A 98 -2.77 -15.09 15.52
C LEU A 98 -1.71 -16.03 14.96
N GLN A 99 -2.12 -17.27 14.70
CA GLN A 99 -1.29 -18.27 14.04
C GLN A 99 -2.01 -18.74 12.78
N PHE A 100 -1.31 -18.67 11.66
CA PHE A 100 -1.82 -19.13 10.37
C PHE A 100 -1.00 -20.32 9.89
N GLN A 101 -1.67 -21.36 9.41
CA GLN A 101 -1.02 -22.49 8.76
C GLN A 101 -0.75 -22.16 7.29
N ILE A 102 0.37 -22.61 6.73
CA ILE A 102 0.72 -22.35 5.34
C ILE A 102 0.90 -23.66 4.61
N HIS A 103 0.13 -23.89 3.54
CA HIS A 103 0.11 -25.18 2.87
C HIS A 103 1.20 -25.30 1.79
N LYS A 104 1.55 -24.20 1.11
CA LYS A 104 2.40 -24.22 -0.09
C LYS A 104 3.81 -23.67 0.13
N ALA A 105 4.13 -23.18 1.33
CA ALA A 105 5.43 -22.63 1.64
C ALA A 105 6.35 -23.67 2.30
N PRO A 106 7.64 -23.72 1.92
CA PRO A 106 8.63 -24.58 2.57
C PRO A 106 8.90 -24.18 4.03
N LEU A 107 9.36 -25.17 4.80
CA LEU A 107 9.72 -25.00 6.21
C LEU A 107 10.93 -24.09 6.38
N ARG A 108 10.93 -23.26 7.43
CA ARG A 108 12.06 -22.39 7.82
C ARG A 108 12.48 -21.37 6.77
N GLU A 109 11.64 -21.13 5.78
CA GLU A 109 11.83 -20.13 4.74
C GLU A 109 11.05 -18.85 5.07
N GLU A 110 11.45 -17.76 4.45
CA GLU A 110 10.79 -16.46 4.59
C GLU A 110 9.68 -16.33 3.53
N VAL A 111 8.50 -15.91 3.98
CA VAL A 111 7.34 -15.65 3.13
C VAL A 111 6.98 -14.18 3.21
N ASP A 112 6.51 -13.66 2.08
CA ASP A 112 5.98 -12.31 1.96
C ASP A 112 4.50 -12.31 2.32
N ILE A 113 4.08 -11.34 3.10
CA ILE A 113 2.69 -11.19 3.52
C ILE A 113 2.22 -9.82 3.07
N HIS A 114 1.17 -9.85 2.27
CA HIS A 114 0.50 -8.67 1.75
C HIS A 114 -0.77 -8.48 2.56
N ALA A 115 -0.84 -7.40 3.34
CA ALA A 115 -2.04 -7.04 4.08
C ALA A 115 -2.80 -5.92 3.35
N VAL A 116 -4.03 -6.24 2.93
CA VAL A 116 -4.93 -5.34 2.22
C VAL A 116 -6.08 -4.98 3.17
N PRO A 117 -6.05 -3.79 3.79
CA PRO A 117 -7.15 -3.35 4.66
C PRO A 117 -8.37 -2.98 3.81
N ASP A 118 -9.55 -3.50 4.16
CA ASP A 118 -10.80 -3.05 3.55
C ASP A 118 -11.25 -1.77 4.28
N LYS A 119 -11.39 -0.65 3.58
CA LYS A 119 -11.80 0.63 4.20
C LYS A 119 -13.25 0.61 4.70
N SER A 120 -14.08 -0.28 4.13
CA SER A 120 -15.52 -0.30 4.42
C SER A 120 -15.85 -1.26 5.56
N LYS A 121 -14.94 -2.17 5.90
CA LYS A 121 -15.19 -3.29 6.81
C LYS A 121 -14.03 -3.41 7.79
N ASP A 122 -14.29 -3.88 9.00
CA ASP A 122 -13.25 -3.99 10.03
C ASP A 122 -12.37 -5.25 9.87
N TYR A 123 -12.05 -5.62 8.63
CA TYR A 123 -11.14 -6.72 8.33
C TYR A 123 -10.07 -6.30 7.33
N ALA A 124 -8.95 -7.01 7.35
CA ALA A 124 -7.96 -7.01 6.29
C ALA A 124 -7.84 -8.41 5.67
N LEU A 125 -7.57 -8.42 4.37
CA LEU A 125 -7.18 -9.62 3.65
C LEU A 125 -5.67 -9.78 3.76
N LEU A 126 -5.23 -10.88 4.34
CA LEU A 126 -3.84 -11.29 4.36
C LEU A 126 -3.61 -12.29 3.24
N ARG A 127 -2.70 -11.96 2.32
CA ARG A 127 -2.32 -12.81 1.20
C ARG A 127 -0.87 -13.18 1.36
N ILE A 128 -0.59 -14.47 1.46
CA ILE A 128 0.75 -14.99 1.73
C ILE A 128 1.37 -15.46 0.41
N TRP A 129 2.56 -14.95 0.13
CA TRP A 129 3.30 -15.17 -1.10
C TRP A 129 4.65 -15.82 -0.80
N TYR A 130 5.05 -16.75 -1.68
CA TYR A 130 6.40 -17.33 -1.66
C TYR A 130 6.90 -17.45 -3.10
N LYS A 131 8.02 -16.76 -3.42
CA LYS A 131 8.63 -16.76 -4.76
C LYS A 131 7.61 -16.52 -5.88
N ASP A 132 6.82 -15.46 -5.73
CA ASP A 132 5.74 -15.05 -6.64
C ASP A 132 4.58 -16.05 -6.78
N ILE A 133 4.46 -17.04 -5.90
CA ILE A 133 3.32 -17.96 -5.85
C ILE A 133 2.44 -17.60 -4.66
N LEU A 134 1.14 -17.39 -4.90
CA LEU A 134 0.15 -17.22 -3.83
C LEU A 134 -0.04 -18.55 -3.10
N CYS A 135 0.38 -18.58 -1.84
CA CYS A 135 0.27 -19.76 -0.99
C CYS A 135 -1.16 -19.91 -0.47
N ASP A 136 -1.58 -18.95 0.37
CA ASP A 136 -2.83 -18.97 1.12
C ASP A 136 -3.38 -17.54 1.30
N GLU A 137 -4.67 -17.44 1.56
CA GLU A 137 -5.38 -16.19 1.86
C GLU A 137 -6.17 -16.33 3.16
N TYR A 138 -6.09 -15.30 4.01
CA TYR A 138 -6.77 -15.24 5.30
C TYR A 138 -7.54 -13.94 5.45
N ARG A 139 -8.68 -14.01 6.13
CA ARG A 139 -9.43 -12.83 6.58
C ARG A 139 -9.21 -12.64 8.06
N VAL A 140 -8.76 -11.45 8.43
CA VAL A 140 -8.37 -11.14 9.81
C VAL A 140 -8.98 -9.80 10.19
N LEU A 141 -9.38 -9.63 11.46
CA LEU A 141 -9.88 -8.35 11.93
C LEU A 141 -8.79 -7.29 11.87
N SER A 142 -9.15 -6.07 11.48
CA SER A 142 -8.18 -4.98 11.35
C SER A 142 -7.49 -4.71 12.69
N SER A 143 -8.23 -4.78 13.81
CA SER A 143 -7.72 -4.65 15.18
C SER A 143 -6.53 -5.54 15.50
N ASP A 144 -6.50 -6.76 14.97
CA ASP A 144 -5.48 -7.76 15.32
C ASP A 144 -4.16 -7.51 14.59
N ILE A 145 -4.17 -6.65 13.57
CA ILE A 145 -3.04 -6.30 12.71
C ILE A 145 -2.38 -4.98 13.16
N VAL A 146 -3.12 -4.08 13.83
CA VAL A 146 -2.81 -2.66 14.10
C VAL A 146 -1.52 -2.38 14.93
N HIS A 147 -0.75 -3.37 15.34
CA HIS A 147 0.50 -3.19 16.10
C HIS A 147 1.79 -3.09 15.26
N PHE A 148 1.71 -2.60 14.01
CA PHE A 148 2.91 -2.30 13.21
C PHE A 148 3.41 -0.87 13.43
#